data_AF-A0A167PWU2-F1
#
_entry.id   AF-A0A167PWU2-F1
#
_cell.length_a   1.000
_cell.length_b   1.000
_cell.length_c   1.000
_cell.angle_alpha   90.00
_cell.angle_beta   90.00
_cell.angle_gamma   90.00
#
_symmetry.space_group_name_H-M   'P 1'
#
loop_
_entity.id
_entity.type
_entity.pdbx_description
1 polymer ?
#
loop_
_entity_poly.entity_id
_entity_poly.type
_entity_poly.pdbx_seq_one_letter_code
_entity_poly.pdbx_strand_id
1 'polypeptide(L)'
;MPATLPREEVDLEERAWPLLAPRRGPSGGGGHSSGGGDSGGGGGESSGGSSSGSSGSSSKGTGGDDGDGSGSSSSSGSTSKGTTPDEAPPPYDPPPAYRSSASTFHSSTGDEVAAFGGGSTTIKSIPAGVPFSGREYDGGIRPQVYGSRTLGSGYPYGGGGFWLVGRPFPFGFWPIYYHPFYYGDDEYGPENNSSRPGGPESITLIQSNNTAEPANNTYHILGDSDSVRAVLDALVFNCSAVNSTISPYSANATGAPQPQQAIQYYRASSFVLFLDSYNNTAALPANAPPSNTTASNVTADTPLPSGLDMTFLNCINETIGNAVPMTNDQSSGAIAGVIGAGVGTPVWSVISLFWLVWVMCRHV
;
A
#
# COMPACT_ATOMS: atom_id res chain seq x y z
N MET A 1 -34.06 -43.84 47.65
CA MET A 1 -33.89 -44.16 46.22
C MET A 1 -33.58 -42.87 45.48
N PRO A 2 -32.35 -42.64 45.00
CA PRO A 2 -32.04 -41.63 44.00
C PRO A 2 -32.01 -42.25 42.60
N ALA A 3 -32.41 -41.48 41.58
CA ALA A 3 -32.47 -41.94 40.19
C ALA A 3 -31.11 -41.77 39.47
N THR A 4 -30.77 -42.77 38.66
CA THR A 4 -29.59 -42.76 37.79
C THR A 4 -29.94 -42.07 36.46
N LEU A 5 -29.14 -41.09 36.03
CA LEU A 5 -29.19 -40.54 34.67
C LEU A 5 -28.14 -41.22 33.79
N PRO A 6 -28.43 -41.47 32.50
CA PRO A 6 -27.49 -42.10 31.58
C PRO A 6 -26.37 -41.13 31.16
N ARG A 7 -25.21 -41.71 30.86
CA ARG A 7 -24.02 -41.02 30.37
C ARG A 7 -23.98 -41.17 28.85
N GLU A 8 -23.99 -40.07 28.13
CA GLU A 8 -23.93 -40.04 26.66
C GLU A 8 -22.46 -40.15 26.22
N GLU A 9 -22.10 -41.23 25.53
CA GLU A 9 -20.81 -41.36 24.86
C GLU A 9 -20.89 -40.65 23.50
N VAL A 10 -19.96 -39.74 23.25
CA VAL A 10 -19.80 -39.08 21.95
C VAL A 10 -18.63 -39.75 21.24
N ASP A 11 -18.92 -40.59 20.26
CA ASP A 11 -17.92 -41.17 19.36
C ASP A 11 -17.26 -40.06 18.53
N LEU A 12 -15.95 -39.87 18.73
CA LEU A 12 -15.12 -39.01 17.90
C LEU A 12 -14.59 -39.83 16.70
N GLU A 13 -15.30 -39.74 15.57
CA GLU A 13 -14.88 -40.34 14.30
C GLU A 13 -13.62 -39.63 13.76
N GLU A 14 -12.44 -40.25 13.95
CA GLU A 14 -11.17 -39.77 13.37
C GLU A 14 -11.21 -39.80 11.83
N ARG A 15 -11.47 -38.66 11.20
CA ARG A 15 -11.26 -38.50 9.75
C ARG A 15 -9.81 -38.17 9.45
N ALA A 16 -9.03 -39.22 9.23
CA ALA A 16 -7.69 -39.13 8.67
C ALA A 16 -7.72 -38.47 7.28
N TRP A 17 -7.10 -37.30 7.16
CA TRP A 17 -6.86 -36.65 5.88
C TRP A 17 -5.73 -37.37 5.12
N PRO A 18 -5.90 -37.72 3.83
CA PRO A 18 -4.84 -38.37 3.07
C PRO A 18 -3.70 -37.39 2.77
N LEU A 19 -2.49 -37.77 3.20
CA LEU A 19 -1.25 -37.05 2.89
C LEU A 19 -1.03 -36.98 1.37
N LEU A 20 -1.25 -35.80 0.77
CA LEU A 20 -0.91 -35.54 -0.62
C LEU A 20 0.60 -35.34 -0.77
N ALA A 21 1.31 -36.40 -1.13
CA ALA A 21 2.73 -36.34 -1.48
C ALA A 21 2.96 -35.51 -2.77
N PRO A 22 4.07 -34.77 -2.90
CA PRO A 22 4.33 -33.96 -4.08
C PRO A 22 4.49 -34.81 -5.36
N ARG A 23 3.64 -34.60 -6.36
CA ARG A 23 3.79 -35.20 -7.68
C ARG A 23 4.93 -34.53 -8.45
N ARG A 24 6.08 -35.21 -8.57
CA ARG A 24 7.04 -34.94 -9.65
C ARG A 24 6.43 -35.33 -11.00
N GLY A 25 6.27 -34.36 -11.90
CA GLY A 25 5.94 -34.54 -13.31
C GLY A 25 7.13 -34.12 -14.21
N PRO A 26 7.24 -34.61 -15.46
CA PRO A 26 8.53 -34.75 -16.13
C PRO A 26 8.94 -33.60 -17.07
N SER A 27 10.24 -33.61 -17.36
CA SER A 27 10.92 -32.85 -18.42
C SER A 27 10.43 -33.16 -19.84
N GLY A 28 10.36 -32.12 -20.68
CA GLY A 28 10.25 -32.11 -22.14
C GLY A 28 10.35 -30.65 -22.60
N GLY A 29 11.30 -30.24 -23.45
CA GLY A 29 11.28 -30.47 -24.90
C GLY A 29 10.26 -29.53 -25.54
N GLY A 30 10.60 -28.42 -26.22
CA GLY A 30 11.70 -28.23 -27.15
C GLY A 30 11.13 -28.24 -28.58
N GLY A 31 10.90 -27.06 -29.18
CA GLY A 31 10.32 -26.96 -30.53
C GLY A 31 10.06 -25.52 -30.99
N HIS A 32 10.74 -25.10 -32.06
CA HIS A 32 10.47 -23.85 -32.76
C HIS A 32 9.39 -24.04 -33.83
N SER A 33 8.60 -23.01 -34.14
CA SER A 33 8.15 -22.74 -35.52
C SER A 33 7.53 -21.34 -35.67
N SER A 34 7.58 -20.85 -36.91
CA SER A 34 7.35 -19.48 -37.35
C SER A 34 6.02 -19.29 -38.10
N GLY A 35 5.51 -18.05 -38.12
CA GLY A 35 4.41 -17.57 -38.96
C GLY A 35 3.62 -16.49 -38.21
N GLY A 36 3.28 -15.31 -38.75
CA GLY A 36 3.28 -14.85 -40.13
C GLY A 36 1.84 -14.68 -40.63
N GLY A 37 1.34 -13.45 -40.70
CA GLY A 37 -0.03 -13.15 -41.16
C GLY A 37 -0.47 -11.71 -40.92
N ASP A 38 -0.77 -11.00 -42.00
CA ASP A 38 -1.08 -9.56 -42.05
C ASP A 38 -2.56 -9.18 -41.78
N SER A 39 -2.74 -7.86 -41.60
CA SER A 39 -3.82 -7.03 -42.19
C SER A 39 -5.19 -6.88 -41.51
N GLY A 40 -5.72 -5.64 -41.58
CA GLY A 40 -7.08 -5.22 -41.22
C GLY A 40 -7.13 -4.32 -39.97
N GLY A 41 -7.68 -3.10 -39.97
CA GLY A 41 -8.28 -2.31 -41.03
C GLY A 41 -9.64 -1.72 -40.61
N GLY A 42 -9.71 -0.39 -40.44
CA GLY A 42 -10.91 0.36 -40.02
C GLY A 42 -10.77 0.96 -38.61
N GLY A 43 -11.15 2.20 -38.33
CA GLY A 43 -11.93 3.16 -39.13
C GLY A 43 -13.22 3.51 -38.38
N GLY A 44 -13.21 4.62 -37.64
CA GLY A 44 -14.31 5.03 -36.78
C GLY A 44 -14.22 6.49 -36.36
N GLU A 45 -14.79 7.37 -37.18
CA GLU A 45 -14.95 8.79 -36.87
C GLU A 45 -16.14 9.00 -35.91
N SER A 46 -16.10 10.03 -35.08
CA SER A 46 -17.28 10.52 -34.36
C SER A 46 -17.18 12.03 -34.11
N SER A 47 -18.10 12.76 -34.73
CA SER A 47 -18.47 14.14 -34.39
C SER A 47 -18.76 14.29 -32.88
N GLY A 48 -18.58 15.45 -32.24
CA GLY A 48 -18.71 16.80 -32.78
C GLY A 48 -20.09 17.35 -32.38
N GLY A 49 -20.14 18.08 -31.27
CA GLY A 49 -21.38 18.64 -30.71
C GLY A 49 -21.10 19.83 -29.78
N SER A 50 -21.76 20.95 -30.04
CA SER A 50 -21.48 22.24 -29.39
C SER A 50 -22.76 23.07 -29.20
N SER A 51 -23.01 23.53 -27.98
CA SER A 51 -23.97 24.58 -27.59
C SER A 51 -24.00 24.69 -26.06
N SER A 52 -24.35 25.78 -25.37
CA SER A 52 -24.24 27.24 -25.55
C SER A 52 -25.13 27.90 -24.49
N GLY A 53 -24.62 28.93 -23.79
CA GLY A 53 -25.38 29.87 -22.95
C GLY A 53 -25.34 29.63 -21.42
N SER A 54 -25.67 30.60 -20.56
CA SER A 54 -25.74 32.07 -20.74
C SER A 54 -25.99 32.79 -19.39
N SER A 55 -25.26 33.89 -19.14
CA SER A 55 -25.66 35.11 -18.39
C SER A 55 -26.19 35.10 -16.93
N GLY A 56 -25.61 35.99 -16.10
CA GLY A 56 -26.25 36.69 -14.96
C GLY A 56 -25.76 36.31 -13.55
N SER A 57 -25.67 37.20 -12.54
CA SER A 57 -25.73 38.69 -12.51
C SER A 57 -25.31 39.27 -11.14
N SER A 58 -24.43 40.27 -11.14
CA SER A 58 -24.20 41.38 -10.17
C SER A 58 -24.83 41.43 -8.75
N SER A 59 -23.97 41.66 -7.74
CA SER A 59 -24.12 42.62 -6.59
C SER A 59 -22.76 42.71 -5.86
N LYS A 60 -22.11 43.85 -5.55
CA LYS A 60 -22.40 45.16 -4.91
C LYS A 60 -22.37 45.16 -3.36
N GLY A 61 -21.35 45.84 -2.81
CA GLY A 61 -21.17 46.31 -1.42
C GLY A 61 -19.66 46.37 -1.10
N THR A 62 -18.91 47.48 -0.94
CA THR A 62 -19.02 48.82 -0.29
C THR A 62 -18.75 48.85 1.22
N GLY A 63 -17.72 49.61 1.63
CA GLY A 63 -17.29 49.90 3.01
C GLY A 63 -16.03 49.11 3.42
N GLY A 64 -15.03 49.68 4.10
CA GLY A 64 -14.81 51.09 4.49
C GLY A 64 -13.63 51.22 5.47
N ASP A 65 -12.91 52.34 5.38
CA ASP A 65 -12.16 53.06 6.43
C ASP A 65 -10.94 52.43 7.16
N ASP A 66 -9.78 53.05 6.89
CA ASP A 66 -8.80 53.68 7.80
C ASP A 66 -8.30 53.00 9.10
N GLY A 67 -6.98 53.08 9.31
CA GLY A 67 -6.32 52.70 10.56
C GLY A 67 -4.80 52.88 10.57
N ASP A 68 -4.32 54.11 10.66
CA ASP A 68 -2.89 54.42 10.92
C ASP A 68 -2.43 53.90 12.28
N GLY A 69 -1.19 53.41 12.37
CA GLY A 69 -0.62 52.86 13.62
C GLY A 69 0.88 52.62 13.57
N SER A 70 1.68 53.67 13.75
CA SER A 70 3.14 53.61 13.78
C SER A 70 3.69 53.03 15.10
N GLY A 71 4.71 52.17 15.01
CA GLY A 71 5.44 51.65 16.18
C GLY A 71 6.71 50.91 15.78
N SER A 72 7.88 51.40 16.17
CA SER A 72 9.19 50.91 15.73
C SER A 72 10.08 50.41 16.89
N SER A 73 10.75 49.28 16.70
CA SER A 73 12.00 48.82 17.35
C SER A 73 12.33 47.39 16.87
N SER A 74 13.34 47.17 16.01
CA SER A 74 14.74 46.83 16.39
C SER A 74 14.84 45.70 17.43
N SER A 75 15.33 44.48 17.18
CA SER A 75 16.06 43.86 16.06
C SER A 75 15.84 42.32 16.12
N SER A 76 16.41 41.40 15.34
CA SER A 76 17.57 41.35 14.42
C SER A 76 17.31 40.23 13.37
N GLY A 77 18.18 39.78 12.44
CA GLY A 77 19.61 40.05 12.20
C GLY A 77 20.33 38.88 11.51
N SER A 78 19.82 38.33 10.40
CA SER A 78 20.54 37.36 9.56
C SER A 78 20.10 37.41 8.09
N THR A 79 21.05 37.18 7.18
CA THR A 79 21.01 37.69 5.80
C THR A 79 20.39 36.69 4.80
N SER A 80 19.17 36.96 4.32
CA SER A 80 18.58 36.25 3.20
C SER A 80 18.99 36.88 1.85
N LYS A 81 19.88 36.22 1.11
CA LYS A 81 20.07 36.50 -0.32
C LYS A 81 18.87 35.93 -1.08
N GLY A 82 18.23 36.74 -1.92
CA GLY A 82 17.18 36.26 -2.81
C GLY A 82 17.76 35.37 -3.93
N THR A 83 17.04 34.31 -4.27
CA THR A 83 17.28 33.46 -5.45
C THR A 83 16.07 33.51 -6.38
N THR A 84 16.33 33.20 -7.65
CA THR A 84 15.43 33.30 -8.80
C THR A 84 14.37 32.19 -8.85
N PRO A 85 13.21 32.42 -9.48
CA PRO A 85 12.16 31.42 -9.61
C PRO A 85 12.43 30.45 -10.79
N ASP A 86 13.46 29.62 -10.67
CA ASP A 86 13.82 28.58 -11.65
C ASP A 86 14.35 27.29 -10.99
N GLU A 87 14.24 27.16 -9.67
CA GLU A 87 14.71 25.98 -8.95
C GLU A 87 13.64 24.87 -8.98
N ALA A 88 14.04 23.69 -9.45
CA ALA A 88 13.22 22.48 -9.45
C ALA A 88 12.71 22.17 -8.02
N PRO A 89 11.59 21.42 -7.86
CA PRO A 89 11.19 20.95 -6.54
C PRO A 89 12.37 20.27 -5.85
N PRO A 90 12.57 20.51 -4.53
CA PRO A 90 13.73 19.98 -3.83
C PRO A 90 13.81 18.46 -4.02
N PRO A 91 15.03 17.89 -4.13
CA PRO A 91 15.20 16.45 -4.06
C PRO A 91 14.42 15.89 -2.87
N TYR A 92 13.85 14.70 -3.02
CA TYR A 92 13.35 13.96 -1.87
C TYR A 92 14.55 13.69 -0.95
N ASP A 93 14.75 14.54 0.06
CA ASP A 93 15.73 14.31 1.10
C ASP A 93 15.31 13.01 1.81
N PRO A 94 16.07 11.91 1.67
CA PRO A 94 15.73 10.69 2.37
C PRO A 94 15.75 10.98 3.87
N PRO A 95 14.77 10.49 4.64
CA PRO A 95 14.72 10.73 6.08
C PRO A 95 16.04 10.32 6.74
N PRO A 96 16.50 11.02 7.78
CA PRO A 96 17.83 10.85 8.36
C PRO A 96 18.09 9.37 8.68
N ALA A 97 19.19 8.86 8.15
CA ALA A 97 19.46 7.42 8.00
C ALA A 97 19.15 6.61 9.27
N TYR A 98 17.99 5.95 9.24
CA TYR A 98 17.45 5.22 10.39
C TYR A 98 18.22 3.92 10.61
N ARG A 99 19.23 3.98 11.49
CA ARG A 99 20.03 2.82 11.89
C ARG A 99 19.36 2.03 13.02
N SER A 100 18.21 1.40 12.73
CA SER A 100 17.86 0.17 13.45
C SER A 100 18.86 -0.93 13.08
N SER A 101 19.09 -1.90 13.96
CA SER A 101 19.84 -3.12 13.64
C SER A 101 19.14 -4.03 12.62
N ALA A 102 17.93 -3.69 12.17
CA ALA A 102 17.23 -4.29 11.03
C ALA A 102 17.46 -3.52 9.70
N SER A 103 18.46 -2.62 9.63
CA SER A 103 18.52 -1.56 8.62
C SER A 103 18.54 -2.00 7.16
N THR A 104 19.11 -3.16 6.83
CA THR A 104 19.02 -3.75 5.48
C THR A 104 18.94 -5.27 5.53
N PHE A 105 18.16 -5.84 4.61
CA PHE A 105 18.05 -7.27 4.35
C PHE A 105 17.77 -7.49 2.85
N HIS A 106 17.43 -8.72 2.43
CA HIS A 106 17.28 -9.06 1.01
C HIS A 106 15.83 -9.37 0.59
N SER A 107 15.47 -8.94 -0.62
CA SER A 107 14.23 -9.30 -1.32
C SER A 107 14.23 -10.76 -1.81
N SER A 108 13.17 -11.19 -2.51
CA SER A 108 13.09 -12.50 -3.18
C SER A 108 14.20 -12.80 -4.19
N THR A 109 14.99 -11.79 -4.57
CA THR A 109 16.00 -11.85 -5.63
C THR A 109 17.41 -11.57 -5.15
N GLY A 110 17.59 -11.32 -3.85
CA GLY A 110 18.89 -10.94 -3.28
C GLY A 110 19.21 -9.45 -3.38
N ASP A 111 18.31 -8.61 -3.90
CA ASP A 111 18.48 -7.16 -3.89
C ASP A 111 18.36 -6.63 -2.46
N GLU A 112 19.21 -5.68 -2.09
CA GLU A 112 19.20 -5.05 -0.76
C GLU A 112 17.98 -4.12 -0.62
N VAL A 113 17.21 -4.32 0.45
CA VAL A 113 16.03 -3.53 0.78
C VAL A 113 16.20 -2.87 2.14
N ALA A 114 15.68 -1.65 2.27
CA ALA A 114 15.78 -0.83 3.47
C ALA A 114 14.42 -0.24 3.85
N ALA A 115 14.22 0.03 5.14
CA ALA A 115 13.16 0.95 5.56
C ALA A 115 13.32 2.30 4.84
N PHE A 116 12.21 2.91 4.44
CA PHE A 116 12.20 4.17 3.68
C PHE A 116 12.86 4.14 2.28
N GLY A 117 13.16 2.95 1.72
CA GLY A 117 13.64 2.82 0.33
C GLY A 117 12.66 3.38 -0.72
N GLY A 118 13.17 3.98 -1.80
CA GLY A 118 12.35 4.61 -2.85
C GLY A 118 11.58 3.64 -3.76
N GLY A 119 11.92 2.35 -3.73
CA GLY A 119 11.56 1.34 -4.72
C GLY A 119 12.43 1.40 -5.97
N SER A 120 12.01 0.68 -7.01
CA SER A 120 12.58 0.78 -8.36
C SER A 120 11.52 1.22 -9.36
N THR A 121 11.97 1.76 -10.49
CA THR A 121 11.16 1.87 -11.72
C THR A 121 11.43 0.73 -12.71
N THR A 122 12.35 -0.18 -12.38
CA THR A 122 12.78 -1.28 -13.26
C THR A 122 12.07 -2.58 -12.87
N ILE A 123 11.19 -3.06 -13.74
CA ILE A 123 10.64 -4.42 -13.61
C ILE A 123 11.71 -5.43 -14.03
N LYS A 124 11.95 -6.42 -13.19
CA LYS A 124 12.96 -7.48 -13.36
C LYS A 124 12.27 -8.84 -13.33
N SER A 125 12.94 -9.92 -13.79
CA SER A 125 12.39 -11.29 -13.74
C SER A 125 13.13 -12.14 -12.72
N ILE A 126 12.39 -12.88 -11.88
CA ILE A 126 12.97 -13.75 -10.84
C ILE A 126 13.85 -14.83 -11.51
N PRO A 127 15.13 -14.98 -11.10
CA PRO A 127 16.03 -15.96 -11.67
C PRO A 127 15.56 -17.42 -11.54
N ALA A 128 16.10 -18.29 -12.39
CA ALA A 128 15.88 -19.73 -12.26
C ALA A 128 16.54 -20.29 -10.99
N GLY A 129 15.85 -21.23 -10.33
CA GLY A 129 16.36 -21.94 -9.15
C GLY A 129 15.85 -21.44 -7.79
N VAL A 130 15.07 -20.36 -7.77
CA VAL A 130 14.37 -19.86 -6.57
C VAL A 130 12.83 -19.97 -6.74
N PRO A 131 12.03 -19.87 -5.65
CA PRO A 131 10.57 -19.85 -5.76
C PRO A 131 10.09 -18.77 -6.72
N PHE A 132 9.02 -19.05 -7.46
CA PHE A 132 8.42 -18.15 -8.47
C PHE A 132 9.35 -17.70 -9.62
N SER A 133 10.42 -18.46 -9.90
CA SER A 133 11.26 -18.34 -11.11
C SER A 133 10.45 -17.93 -12.36
N GLY A 134 10.87 -16.86 -13.01
CA GLY A 134 10.25 -16.32 -14.22
C GLY A 134 9.12 -15.32 -14.00
N ARG A 135 8.64 -15.11 -12.76
CA ARG A 135 7.72 -14.00 -12.47
C ARG A 135 8.42 -12.67 -12.48
N GLU A 136 7.67 -11.61 -12.76
CA GLU A 136 8.13 -10.24 -12.63
C GLU A 136 8.21 -9.82 -11.16
N TYR A 137 9.19 -9.00 -10.83
CA TYR A 137 9.36 -8.37 -9.53
C TYR A 137 9.96 -6.97 -9.66
N ASP A 138 9.92 -6.21 -8.56
CA ASP A 138 10.39 -4.83 -8.48
C ASP A 138 9.62 -3.89 -9.43
N GLY A 139 10.03 -2.62 -9.58
CA GLY A 139 9.37 -1.66 -10.47
C GLY A 139 8.17 -0.94 -9.85
N GLY A 140 7.84 -1.24 -8.58
CA GLY A 140 6.93 -0.47 -7.74
C GLY A 140 7.67 0.61 -6.95
N ILE A 141 7.16 1.84 -6.99
CA ILE A 141 7.74 3.01 -6.32
C ILE A 141 6.98 3.39 -5.05
N ARG A 142 7.63 4.10 -4.11
CA ARG A 142 7.05 4.48 -2.81
C ARG A 142 5.62 5.06 -2.85
N PRO A 143 5.23 5.95 -3.79
CA PRO A 143 3.84 6.42 -3.90
C PRO A 143 2.78 5.35 -4.23
N GLN A 144 3.18 4.19 -4.75
CA GLN A 144 2.29 3.09 -5.14
C GLN A 144 2.10 2.05 -4.03
N VAL A 145 2.70 2.25 -2.85
CA VAL A 145 2.70 1.28 -1.75
C VAL A 145 1.29 1.04 -1.17
N TYR A 146 0.40 2.02 -1.20
CA TYR A 146 -0.93 1.90 -0.58
C TYR A 146 -1.88 1.05 -1.45
N GLY A 147 -2.48 0.02 -0.84
CA GLY A 147 -3.62 -0.74 -1.37
C GLY A 147 -4.98 -0.21 -0.89
N SER A 148 -5.95 -1.11 -0.75
CA SER A 148 -7.26 -0.89 -0.12
C SER A 148 -7.39 -1.75 1.15
N ARG A 149 -8.62 -2.04 1.61
CA ARG A 149 -8.91 -3.04 2.67
C ARG A 149 -9.15 -4.44 2.12
N THR A 150 -8.94 -4.62 0.82
CA THR A 150 -9.14 -5.88 0.10
C THR A 150 -7.79 -6.53 -0.17
N LEU A 151 -7.67 -7.82 0.09
CA LEU A 151 -6.48 -8.59 -0.27
C LEU A 151 -6.31 -8.59 -1.80
N GLY A 152 -5.07 -8.52 -2.29
CA GLY A 152 -4.76 -8.39 -3.72
C GLY A 152 -4.86 -6.98 -4.28
N SER A 153 -5.02 -5.97 -3.42
CA SER A 153 -4.92 -4.56 -3.77
C SER A 153 -3.46 -4.05 -3.73
N GLY A 154 -3.25 -2.82 -4.23
CA GLY A 154 -1.92 -2.16 -4.19
C GLY A 154 -0.93 -2.63 -5.25
N TYR A 155 -1.41 -3.18 -6.37
CA TYR A 155 -0.60 -3.60 -7.50
C TYR A 155 -0.46 -2.48 -8.56
N PRO A 156 0.74 -1.90 -8.77
CA PRO A 156 0.96 -0.93 -9.84
C PRO A 156 1.05 -1.54 -11.25
N TYR A 157 1.32 -2.85 -11.35
CA TYR A 157 1.31 -3.62 -12.61
C TYR A 157 0.94 -5.09 -12.33
N GLY A 158 0.87 -5.91 -13.39
CA GLY A 158 0.49 -7.33 -13.28
C GLY A 158 -0.99 -7.63 -13.52
N GLY A 159 -1.74 -6.68 -14.08
CA GLY A 159 -3.17 -6.82 -14.40
C GLY A 159 -4.10 -6.42 -13.25
N GLY A 160 -5.37 -6.16 -13.59
CA GLY A 160 -6.40 -5.73 -12.65
C GLY A 160 -7.00 -6.86 -11.80
N GLY A 161 -8.01 -6.52 -11.00
CA GLY A 161 -8.68 -7.44 -10.07
C GLY A 161 -7.86 -7.75 -8.82
N PHE A 162 -8.40 -8.62 -7.97
CA PHE A 162 -7.85 -8.95 -6.64
C PHE A 162 -7.30 -10.38 -6.51
N TRP A 163 -7.49 -11.25 -7.50
CA TRP A 163 -7.01 -12.63 -7.46
C TRP A 163 -5.49 -12.70 -7.52
N LEU A 164 -4.86 -13.41 -6.58
CA LEU A 164 -3.41 -13.37 -6.40
C LEU A 164 -2.63 -14.35 -7.29
N VAL A 165 -3.18 -15.52 -7.64
CA VAL A 165 -2.42 -16.58 -8.33
C VAL A 165 -1.77 -16.05 -9.60
N GLY A 166 -0.45 -16.23 -9.70
CA GLY A 166 0.33 -15.81 -10.87
C GLY A 166 0.73 -14.33 -10.87
N ARG A 167 0.34 -13.53 -9.87
CA ARG A 167 0.73 -12.11 -9.78
C ARG A 167 2.24 -11.92 -9.63
N PRO A 168 2.76 -10.77 -10.10
CA PRO A 168 4.15 -10.38 -9.89
C PRO A 168 4.40 -9.97 -8.43
N PHE A 169 5.61 -9.53 -8.14
CA PHE A 169 6.00 -8.97 -6.84
C PHE A 169 6.56 -7.55 -6.99
N PRO A 170 5.70 -6.53 -7.19
CA PRO A 170 6.12 -5.16 -7.55
C PRO A 170 7.13 -4.50 -6.61
N PHE A 171 7.27 -5.02 -5.39
CA PHE A 171 8.17 -4.49 -4.37
C PHE A 171 9.17 -5.55 -3.86
N GLY A 172 9.21 -6.74 -4.47
CA GLY A 172 10.12 -7.84 -4.09
C GLY A 172 9.64 -8.77 -2.97
N PHE A 173 8.38 -8.65 -2.52
CA PHE A 173 7.78 -9.41 -1.40
C PHE A 173 6.52 -10.14 -1.81
N TRP A 174 6.23 -11.29 -1.16
CA TRP A 174 5.06 -12.12 -1.46
C TRP A 174 3.82 -11.66 -0.67
N PRO A 175 2.62 -11.65 -1.28
CA PRO A 175 1.35 -11.35 -0.60
C PRO A 175 1.15 -12.17 0.67
N ILE A 176 0.43 -11.61 1.67
CA ILE A 176 0.09 -12.32 2.91
C ILE A 176 -0.73 -13.58 2.61
N TYR A 177 -0.41 -14.67 3.31
CA TYR A 177 -1.18 -15.91 3.33
C TYR A 177 -2.02 -15.96 4.61
N TYR A 178 -3.34 -16.12 4.47
CA TYR A 178 -4.24 -16.30 5.61
C TYR A 178 -4.58 -17.78 5.79
N HIS A 179 -5.22 -18.38 4.79
CA HIS A 179 -5.67 -19.77 4.86
C HIS A 179 -5.96 -20.26 3.45
N PRO A 180 -6.03 -21.58 3.21
CA PRO A 180 -6.20 -22.10 1.86
C PRO A 180 -7.37 -21.47 1.11
N PHE A 181 -7.15 -21.23 -0.18
CA PHE A 181 -8.06 -20.66 -1.17
C PHE A 181 -8.55 -19.22 -0.94
N TYR A 182 -7.93 -18.43 -0.05
CA TYR A 182 -8.36 -17.05 0.20
C TYR A 182 -7.78 -16.08 -0.84
N TYR A 183 -8.61 -15.67 -1.82
CA TYR A 183 -8.17 -14.90 -3.01
C TYR A 183 -7.08 -15.61 -3.87
N GLY A 184 -6.86 -16.91 -3.63
CA GLY A 184 -5.81 -17.70 -4.27
C GLY A 184 -4.41 -17.42 -3.70
N ASP A 185 -4.32 -17.18 -2.40
CA ASP A 185 -3.07 -17.00 -1.63
C ASP A 185 -2.26 -18.30 -1.42
N ASP A 186 -2.82 -19.47 -1.77
CA ASP A 186 -2.27 -20.81 -1.56
C ASP A 186 -0.79 -20.97 -1.95
N GLU A 187 -0.36 -20.25 -3.00
CA GLU A 187 0.99 -20.36 -3.54
C GLU A 187 2.07 -19.66 -2.69
N TYR A 188 1.69 -18.74 -1.78
CA TYR A 188 2.60 -18.01 -0.90
C TYR A 188 2.70 -18.60 0.51
N GLY A 189 1.79 -19.51 0.86
CA GLY A 189 1.78 -20.20 2.13
C GLY A 189 2.83 -21.33 2.24
N PRO A 190 2.84 -22.06 3.37
CA PRO A 190 2.21 -21.69 4.64
C PRO A 190 2.84 -20.43 5.26
N GLU A 191 2.24 -19.88 6.30
CA GLU A 191 2.70 -18.66 6.98
C GLU A 191 4.13 -18.79 7.54
N ASN A 192 4.55 -20.00 7.90
CA ASN A 192 5.89 -20.30 8.42
C ASN A 192 6.96 -20.57 7.34
N ASN A 193 6.67 -20.28 6.06
CA ASN A 193 7.58 -20.53 4.95
C ASN A 193 8.82 -19.61 5.00
N SER A 194 9.95 -20.16 5.44
CA SER A 194 11.22 -19.42 5.57
C SER A 194 11.89 -19.04 4.24
N SER A 195 11.34 -19.43 3.09
CA SER A 195 11.81 -18.96 1.79
C SER A 195 11.25 -17.58 1.40
N ARG A 196 10.33 -17.04 2.22
CA ARG A 196 9.80 -15.69 2.08
C ARG A 196 10.91 -14.63 2.21
N PRO A 197 10.87 -13.55 1.41
CA PRO A 197 11.73 -12.37 1.60
C PRO A 197 11.48 -11.76 2.97
N GLY A 198 12.55 -11.47 3.74
CA GLY A 198 12.45 -11.02 5.13
C GLY A 198 11.98 -12.09 6.14
N GLY A 199 11.91 -13.36 5.72
CA GLY A 199 11.56 -14.50 6.57
C GLY A 199 10.06 -14.80 6.67
N PRO A 200 9.68 -15.78 7.53
CA PRO A 200 8.29 -16.21 7.68
C PRO A 200 7.40 -15.08 8.21
N GLU A 201 6.09 -15.23 8.01
CA GLU A 201 5.13 -14.24 8.46
C GLU A 201 5.18 -14.06 9.99
N SER A 202 5.19 -12.81 10.40
CA SER A 202 5.26 -12.39 11.80
C SER A 202 4.23 -11.31 12.06
N ILE A 203 3.82 -11.20 13.31
CA ILE A 203 2.83 -10.24 13.77
C ILE A 203 3.37 -9.49 14.99
N THR A 204 3.01 -8.22 15.12
CA THR A 204 3.12 -7.50 16.38
C THR A 204 1.92 -6.62 16.64
N LEU A 205 1.61 -6.51 17.92
CA LEU A 205 0.70 -5.54 18.50
C LEU A 205 1.24 -4.12 18.30
N ILE A 206 0.39 -3.18 17.92
CA ILE A 206 0.67 -1.74 17.88
C ILE A 206 -0.28 -1.04 18.85
N GLN A 207 0.30 -0.41 19.86
CA GLN A 207 -0.42 0.38 20.88
C GLN A 207 0.20 1.77 20.98
N SER A 208 -0.66 2.77 21.22
CA SER A 208 -0.20 4.12 21.53
C SER A 208 0.34 4.18 22.96
N ASN A 209 1.43 4.90 23.19
CA ASN A 209 1.85 5.28 24.54
C ASN A 209 1.06 6.50 25.07
N ASN A 210 0.12 7.03 24.28
CA ASN A 210 -0.74 8.15 24.66
C ASN A 210 -2.09 7.62 25.20
N THR A 211 -2.55 8.19 26.31
CA THR A 211 -3.86 7.89 26.92
C THR A 211 -5.07 8.39 26.12
N ALA A 212 -4.85 9.06 24.98
CA ALA A 212 -5.90 9.50 24.07
C ALA A 212 -6.56 8.35 23.28
N GLU A 213 -5.83 7.25 23.03
CA GLU A 213 -6.38 6.10 22.32
C GLU A 213 -7.33 5.32 23.26
N PRO A 214 -8.59 5.06 22.86
CA PRO A 214 -9.49 4.18 23.59
C PRO A 214 -8.92 2.77 23.78
N ALA A 215 -9.03 2.23 24.98
CA ALA A 215 -8.45 0.93 25.36
C ALA A 215 -8.98 -0.29 24.56
N ASN A 216 -10.01 -0.10 23.73
CA ASN A 216 -10.58 -1.11 22.83
C ASN A 216 -10.07 -0.99 21.37
N ASN A 217 -9.26 0.01 21.04
CA ASN A 217 -8.67 0.20 19.72
C ASN A 217 -7.28 -0.43 19.68
N THR A 218 -7.27 -1.75 19.50
CA THR A 218 -6.03 -2.52 19.35
C THR A 218 -5.69 -2.68 17.87
N TYR A 219 -4.47 -2.30 17.50
CA TYR A 219 -3.96 -2.44 16.14
C TYR A 219 -2.91 -3.56 16.07
N HIS A 220 -2.76 -4.18 14.91
CA HIS A 220 -1.66 -5.12 14.65
C HIS A 220 -1.08 -4.88 13.26
N ILE A 221 0.20 -5.19 13.07
CA ILE A 221 0.84 -5.27 11.76
C ILE A 221 1.30 -6.69 11.47
N LEU A 222 1.14 -7.12 10.22
CA LEU A 222 1.54 -8.44 9.71
C LEU A 222 2.29 -8.27 8.38
N GLY A 223 3.34 -9.07 8.24
CA GLY A 223 4.25 -9.10 7.10
C GLY A 223 5.32 -10.16 7.34
N ASP A 224 6.34 -10.18 6.49
CA ASP A 224 7.58 -10.89 6.79
C ASP A 224 8.29 -10.33 8.05
N SER A 225 9.03 -11.19 8.75
CA SER A 225 9.62 -10.90 10.06
C SER A 225 10.48 -9.64 10.09
N ASP A 226 11.30 -9.43 9.06
CA ASP A 226 12.21 -8.29 9.01
C ASP A 226 11.49 -6.99 8.62
N SER A 227 10.46 -7.04 7.75
CA SER A 227 9.58 -5.88 7.52
C SER A 227 8.79 -5.48 8.76
N VAL A 228 8.26 -6.45 9.51
CA VAL A 228 7.52 -6.16 10.75
C VAL A 228 8.42 -5.50 11.78
N ARG A 229 9.69 -5.94 11.89
CA ARG A 229 10.69 -5.30 12.75
C ARG A 229 11.01 -3.88 12.30
N ALA A 230 11.36 -3.69 11.04
CA ALA A 230 11.70 -2.38 10.48
C ALA A 230 10.55 -1.35 10.61
N VAL A 231 9.30 -1.82 10.45
CA VAL A 231 8.11 -0.97 10.58
C VAL A 231 7.75 -0.69 12.05
N LEU A 232 7.83 -1.68 12.95
CA LEU A 232 7.64 -1.45 14.38
C LEU A 232 8.64 -0.40 14.91
N ASP A 233 9.91 -0.56 14.57
CA ASP A 233 10.98 0.36 14.90
C ASP A 233 10.68 1.80 14.42
N ALA A 234 10.16 1.96 13.20
CA ALA A 234 9.72 3.24 12.66
C ALA A 234 8.47 3.81 13.38
N LEU A 235 7.53 2.97 13.80
CA LEU A 235 6.32 3.37 14.53
C LEU A 235 6.63 3.81 15.97
N VAL A 236 7.56 3.13 16.64
CA VAL A 236 8.08 3.53 17.96
C VAL A 236 8.72 4.92 17.86
N PHE A 237 9.49 5.18 16.79
CA PHE A 237 10.16 6.47 16.58
C PHE A 237 9.21 7.61 16.19
N ASN A 238 8.34 7.42 15.20
CA ASN A 238 7.53 8.50 14.63
C ASN A 238 6.18 8.70 15.36
N CYS A 239 5.56 7.63 15.85
CA CYS A 239 4.20 7.67 16.42
C CYS A 239 4.15 7.46 17.93
N SER A 240 5.30 7.38 18.60
CA SER A 240 5.38 7.01 20.03
C SER A 240 4.64 5.70 20.34
N ALA A 241 4.67 4.75 19.40
CA ALA A 241 4.09 3.43 19.63
C ALA A 241 4.88 2.69 20.71
N VAL A 242 4.21 1.82 21.46
CA VAL A 242 4.85 0.91 22.41
C VAL A 242 5.69 -0.11 21.63
N ASN A 243 6.96 -0.26 22.02
CA ASN A 243 7.82 -1.30 21.46
C ASN A 243 7.35 -2.68 21.94
N SER A 244 6.67 -3.40 21.07
CA SER A 244 5.96 -4.65 21.36
C SER A 244 6.75 -5.89 20.92
N THR A 245 6.36 -7.05 21.45
CA THR A 245 6.99 -8.33 21.08
C THR A 245 6.49 -8.82 19.73
N ILE A 246 7.40 -8.89 18.75
CA ILE A 246 7.16 -9.55 17.46
C ILE A 246 7.09 -11.06 17.69
N SER A 247 6.01 -11.68 17.21
CA SER A 247 5.74 -13.13 17.32
C SER A 247 5.54 -13.74 15.92
N PRO A 248 5.84 -15.03 15.70
CA PRO A 248 5.45 -15.71 14.47
C PRO A 248 3.93 -15.65 14.27
N TYR A 249 3.48 -15.40 13.04
CA TYR A 249 2.05 -15.49 12.72
C TYR A 249 1.63 -16.96 12.65
N SER A 250 0.37 -17.21 12.99
CA SER A 250 -0.30 -18.49 12.76
C SER A 250 -1.79 -18.21 12.61
N ALA A 251 -2.34 -18.46 11.43
CA ALA A 251 -3.73 -18.11 11.13
C ALA A 251 -4.75 -18.89 11.97
N ASN A 252 -4.34 -20.07 12.46
CA ASN A 252 -5.14 -20.94 13.33
C ASN A 252 -5.00 -20.60 14.83
N ALA A 253 -4.17 -19.63 15.21
CA ALA A 253 -4.01 -19.24 16.61
C ALA A 253 -5.21 -18.43 17.11
N THR A 254 -5.66 -18.73 18.33
CA THR A 254 -6.74 -17.98 18.98
C THR A 254 -6.38 -16.50 19.11
N GLY A 255 -7.18 -15.63 18.50
CA GLY A 255 -6.93 -14.18 18.47
C GLY A 255 -5.95 -13.70 17.40
N ALA A 256 -5.52 -14.57 16.48
CA ALA A 256 -4.82 -14.13 15.27
C ALA A 256 -5.75 -13.24 14.42
N PRO A 257 -5.32 -12.03 14.00
CA PRO A 257 -6.12 -11.18 13.14
C PRO A 257 -6.52 -11.86 11.83
N GLN A 258 -7.76 -11.61 11.46
CA GLN A 258 -8.43 -12.19 10.31
C GLN A 258 -8.61 -11.14 9.20
N PRO A 259 -8.84 -11.52 7.93
CA PRO A 259 -8.95 -10.58 6.82
C PRO A 259 -10.00 -9.48 7.00
N GLN A 260 -11.05 -9.72 7.79
CA GLN A 260 -12.12 -8.73 8.07
C GLN A 260 -11.63 -7.58 8.97
N GLN A 261 -10.55 -7.78 9.73
CA GLN A 261 -9.98 -6.75 10.60
C GLN A 261 -8.96 -5.88 9.84
N ALA A 262 -8.63 -6.20 8.58
CA ALA A 262 -7.64 -5.47 7.79
C ALA A 262 -8.18 -4.09 7.39
N ILE A 263 -7.51 -3.02 7.83
CA ILE A 263 -7.91 -1.63 7.55
C ILE A 263 -7.09 -0.96 6.45
N GLN A 264 -5.91 -1.51 6.12
CA GLN A 264 -5.06 -1.08 5.01
C GLN A 264 -4.05 -2.18 4.63
N TYR A 265 -4.05 -2.60 3.37
CA TYR A 265 -2.95 -3.37 2.78
C TYR A 265 -1.89 -2.43 2.19
N TYR A 266 -0.64 -2.87 2.23
CA TYR A 266 0.50 -2.16 1.66
C TYR A 266 1.31 -3.09 0.76
N ARG A 267 2.14 -2.49 -0.10
CA ARG A 267 3.21 -3.17 -0.83
C ARG A 267 2.68 -4.36 -1.65
N ALA A 268 1.65 -4.13 -2.48
CA ALA A 268 0.94 -5.18 -3.23
C ALA A 268 0.41 -6.32 -2.34
N SER A 269 -0.20 -5.96 -1.20
CA SER A 269 -0.75 -6.88 -0.19
C SER A 269 0.27 -7.81 0.48
N SER A 270 1.55 -7.46 0.50
CA SER A 270 2.62 -8.20 1.22
C SER A 270 2.94 -7.64 2.62
N PHE A 271 2.14 -6.68 3.08
CA PHE A 271 2.15 -6.14 4.43
C PHE A 271 0.75 -5.57 4.73
N VAL A 272 0.28 -5.62 5.98
CA VAL A 272 -1.10 -5.21 6.34
C VAL A 272 -1.18 -4.63 7.74
N LEU A 273 -2.06 -3.64 7.92
CA LEU A 273 -2.48 -3.07 9.20
C LEU A 273 -3.91 -3.55 9.53
N PHE A 274 -4.08 -4.06 10.75
CA PHE A 274 -5.36 -4.49 11.31
C PHE A 274 -5.85 -3.55 12.42
N LEU A 275 -7.15 -3.60 12.67
CA LEU A 275 -7.82 -3.05 13.86
C LEU A 275 -8.76 -4.12 14.42
N ASP A 276 -8.56 -4.57 15.66
CA ASP A 276 -9.27 -5.72 16.23
C ASP A 276 -10.79 -5.53 16.30
N SER A 277 -11.25 -4.28 16.49
CA SER A 277 -12.66 -3.91 16.57
C SER A 277 -13.33 -3.73 15.19
N TYR A 278 -12.57 -3.82 14.09
CA TYR A 278 -13.11 -3.68 12.73
C TYR A 278 -13.62 -5.02 12.19
N ASN A 279 -14.73 -4.96 11.47
CA ASN A 279 -15.33 -6.14 10.83
C ASN A 279 -15.80 -5.77 9.42
N ASN A 280 -14.89 -5.90 8.45
CA ASN A 280 -15.18 -5.74 7.05
C ASN A 280 -15.91 -6.96 6.48
N THR A 281 -17.22 -6.82 6.31
CA THR A 281 -18.05 -7.87 5.69
C THR A 281 -17.60 -8.23 4.27
N ALA A 282 -16.95 -7.33 3.52
CA ALA A 282 -16.43 -7.62 2.19
C ALA A 282 -15.24 -8.62 2.18
N ALA A 283 -14.49 -8.69 3.28
CA ALA A 283 -13.33 -9.58 3.44
C ALA A 283 -13.68 -10.88 4.21
N LEU A 284 -14.96 -11.25 4.30
CA LEU A 284 -15.36 -12.59 4.74
C LEU A 284 -14.95 -13.63 3.69
N PRO A 285 -14.42 -14.83 4.04
CA PRO A 285 -14.14 -15.91 3.11
C PRO A 285 -15.32 -16.29 2.21
N ALA A 286 -16.56 -16.16 2.70
CA ALA A 286 -17.78 -16.37 1.92
C ALA A 286 -17.98 -15.35 0.79
N ASN A 287 -17.33 -14.18 0.87
CA ASN A 287 -17.36 -13.09 -0.11
C ASN A 287 -16.04 -12.98 -0.91
N ALA A 288 -15.04 -13.82 -0.61
CA ALA A 288 -13.83 -13.91 -1.42
C ALA A 288 -14.17 -14.45 -2.81
N PRO A 289 -13.56 -13.93 -3.89
CA PRO A 289 -13.84 -14.42 -5.24
C PRO A 289 -13.32 -15.85 -5.38
N PRO A 290 -14.15 -16.82 -5.84
CA PRO A 290 -13.73 -18.22 -5.97
C PRO A 290 -12.75 -18.46 -7.14
N SER A 291 -12.51 -17.46 -7.99
CA SER A 291 -11.64 -17.57 -9.17
C SER A 291 -11.17 -16.20 -9.67
N ASN A 292 -10.13 -16.20 -10.51
CA ASN A 292 -9.67 -15.00 -11.22
C ASN A 292 -10.78 -14.28 -12.00
N THR A 293 -11.67 -15.01 -12.69
CA THR A 293 -12.74 -14.42 -13.51
C THR A 293 -13.81 -13.68 -12.70
N THR A 294 -13.92 -13.97 -11.40
CA THR A 294 -14.86 -13.32 -10.48
C THR A 294 -14.19 -12.23 -9.63
N ALA A 295 -12.87 -12.16 -9.61
CA ALA A 295 -12.09 -11.30 -8.73
C ALA A 295 -12.02 -9.81 -9.12
N SER A 296 -12.89 -9.35 -10.03
CA SER A 296 -13.17 -7.94 -10.24
C SER A 296 -14.47 -7.49 -9.54
N ASN A 297 -15.31 -8.43 -9.11
CA ASN A 297 -16.63 -8.18 -8.53
C ASN A 297 -16.58 -8.29 -7.00
N VAL A 298 -15.89 -7.34 -6.35
CA VAL A 298 -15.79 -7.32 -4.88
C VAL A 298 -16.97 -6.59 -4.24
N THR A 299 -17.33 -7.04 -3.03
CA THR A 299 -18.28 -6.32 -2.17
C THR A 299 -17.65 -5.02 -1.66
N ALA A 300 -18.45 -3.97 -1.46
CA ALA A 300 -17.94 -2.70 -0.94
C ALA A 300 -17.50 -2.83 0.53
N ASP A 301 -16.36 -2.24 0.86
CA ASP A 301 -15.81 -2.28 2.22
C ASP A 301 -16.76 -1.65 3.25
N THR A 302 -16.87 -2.27 4.42
CA THR A 302 -17.62 -1.71 5.56
C THR A 302 -16.89 -0.44 6.07
N PRO A 303 -17.59 0.66 6.42
CA PRO A 303 -16.93 1.84 7.00
C PRO A 303 -16.17 1.50 8.29
N LEU A 304 -15.08 2.22 8.57
CA LEU A 304 -14.37 2.12 9.86
C LEU A 304 -15.31 2.51 11.01
N PRO A 305 -15.14 1.92 12.21
CA PRO A 305 -15.92 2.31 13.38
C PRO A 305 -15.65 3.78 13.75
N SER A 306 -16.63 4.42 14.38
CA SER A 306 -16.44 5.74 14.99
C SER A 306 -15.68 5.63 16.32
N GLY A 307 -15.05 6.73 16.75
CA GLY A 307 -14.30 6.78 18.01
C GLY A 307 -12.85 6.27 17.93
N LEU A 308 -12.27 6.19 16.73
CA LEU A 308 -10.82 5.99 16.55
C LEU A 308 -10.08 7.31 16.80
N ASP A 309 -8.89 7.27 17.41
CA ASP A 309 -7.96 8.39 17.35
C ASP A 309 -7.39 8.48 15.93
N MET A 310 -8.01 9.34 15.11
CA MET A 310 -7.57 9.57 13.74
C MET A 310 -6.16 10.17 13.66
N THR A 311 -5.63 10.81 14.72
CA THR A 311 -4.25 11.31 14.74
C THR A 311 -3.28 10.15 14.86
N PHE A 312 -3.52 9.21 15.77
CA PHE A 312 -2.68 8.02 15.91
C PHE A 312 -2.80 7.10 14.70
N LEU A 313 -4.02 6.84 14.21
CA LEU A 313 -4.24 6.01 13.03
C LEU A 313 -3.59 6.61 11.77
N ASN A 314 -3.70 7.93 11.55
CA ASN A 314 -3.02 8.56 10.42
C ASN A 314 -1.50 8.46 10.55
N CYS A 315 -0.94 8.68 11.75
CA CYS A 315 0.49 8.51 11.99
C CYS A 315 0.95 7.08 11.67
N ILE A 316 0.23 6.06 12.16
CA ILE A 316 0.54 4.66 11.86
C ILE A 316 0.50 4.44 10.34
N ASN A 317 -0.60 4.84 9.68
CA ASN A 317 -0.80 4.57 8.27
C ASN A 317 0.28 5.21 7.38
N GLU A 318 0.60 6.48 7.63
CA GLU A 318 1.65 7.21 6.92
C GLU A 318 3.04 6.63 7.21
N THR A 319 3.31 6.29 8.48
CA THR A 319 4.60 5.70 8.88
C THR A 319 4.80 4.32 8.25
N ILE A 320 3.78 3.45 8.22
CA ILE A 320 3.87 2.15 7.52
C ILE A 320 4.12 2.38 6.03
N GLY A 321 3.32 3.21 5.36
CA GLY A 321 3.46 3.49 3.94
C GLY A 321 4.84 4.06 3.57
N ASN A 322 5.43 4.87 4.44
CA ASN A 322 6.79 5.39 4.29
C ASN A 322 7.88 4.38 4.66
N ALA A 323 7.68 3.55 5.70
CA ALA A 323 8.73 2.72 6.28
C ALA A 323 8.81 1.28 5.76
N VAL A 324 7.75 0.70 5.18
CA VAL A 324 7.78 -0.70 4.72
C VAL A 324 8.99 -0.94 3.80
N PRO A 325 9.84 -1.96 4.04
CA PRO A 325 11.08 -2.13 3.30
C PRO A 325 10.86 -2.31 1.79
N MET A 326 11.70 -1.62 1.03
CA MET A 326 11.74 -1.61 -0.43
C MET A 326 13.19 -1.46 -0.92
N THR A 327 13.41 -1.78 -2.19
CA THR A 327 14.65 -1.46 -2.92
C THR A 327 14.93 0.05 -2.91
N ASN A 328 16.17 0.43 -3.18
CA ASN A 328 16.58 1.84 -3.24
C ASN A 328 17.49 2.13 -4.44
N ASP A 329 17.09 1.65 -5.62
CA ASP A 329 17.76 1.86 -6.91
C ASP A 329 17.13 3.00 -7.74
N GLN A 330 16.19 3.76 -7.15
CA GLN A 330 15.80 5.09 -7.64
C GLN A 330 17.00 6.05 -7.66
N SER A 331 17.76 6.03 -8.75
CA SER A 331 18.60 7.15 -9.13
C SER A 331 17.73 8.42 -9.16
N SER A 332 18.21 9.51 -8.54
CA SER A 332 17.40 10.68 -8.18
C SER A 332 16.85 11.51 -9.36
N GLY A 333 16.88 10.99 -10.59
CA GLY A 333 16.34 11.60 -11.80
C GLY A 333 15.01 11.02 -12.31
N ALA A 334 14.50 9.92 -11.74
CA ALA A 334 13.31 9.22 -12.28
C ALA A 334 11.96 9.88 -11.93
N ILE A 335 11.88 10.66 -10.84
CA ILE A 335 10.64 11.29 -10.36
C ILE A 335 10.12 12.45 -11.23
N ALA A 336 10.86 12.87 -12.26
CA ALA A 336 10.44 13.92 -13.19
C ALA A 336 9.37 13.49 -14.22
N GLY A 337 9.05 12.19 -14.33
CA GLY A 337 8.29 11.64 -15.47
C GLY A 337 6.81 11.30 -15.25
N VAL A 338 6.32 11.18 -14.00
CA VAL A 338 5.05 10.46 -13.73
C VAL A 338 3.86 11.38 -13.39
N ILE A 339 4.07 12.67 -13.11
CA ILE A 339 2.97 13.65 -12.93
C ILE A 339 2.47 14.15 -14.31
N GLY A 340 2.07 13.21 -15.17
CA GLY A 340 1.73 13.46 -16.59
C GLY A 340 0.29 13.15 -17.00
N ALA A 341 -0.49 12.40 -16.20
CA ALA A 341 -1.85 12.01 -16.57
C ALA A 341 -2.74 11.78 -15.32
N GLY A 342 -3.50 12.81 -14.91
CA GLY A 342 -4.37 12.66 -13.73
C GLY A 342 -5.03 13.94 -13.21
N VAL A 343 -5.84 14.61 -14.05
CA VAL A 343 -6.94 15.53 -13.65
C VAL A 343 -6.63 16.57 -12.55
N GLY A 344 -6.02 17.69 -12.94
CA GLY A 344 -5.91 18.88 -12.08
C GLY A 344 -5.64 20.13 -12.91
N THR A 345 -6.68 20.88 -13.27
CA THR A 345 -6.53 22.09 -14.10
C THR A 345 -5.87 23.23 -13.33
N PRO A 346 -4.92 23.98 -13.93
CA PRO A 346 -4.13 24.96 -13.20
C PRO A 346 -4.87 26.28 -12.98
N VAL A 347 -5.36 26.50 -11.77
CA VAL A 347 -5.79 27.83 -11.29
C VAL A 347 -4.67 28.88 -11.48
N TRP A 348 -3.41 28.42 -11.40
CA TRP A 348 -2.21 29.21 -11.65
C TRP A 348 -2.13 29.87 -13.04
N SER A 349 -2.62 29.22 -14.11
CA SER A 349 -2.57 29.83 -15.45
C SER A 349 -3.44 31.07 -15.57
N VAL A 350 -4.52 31.17 -14.79
CA VAL A 350 -5.39 32.37 -14.75
C VAL A 350 -4.70 33.50 -14.00
N ILE A 351 -3.98 33.18 -12.92
CA ILE A 351 -3.20 34.15 -12.12
C ILE A 351 -2.05 34.73 -12.95
N SER A 352 -1.28 33.90 -13.66
CA SER A 352 -0.19 34.36 -14.53
C SER A 352 -0.68 35.27 -15.66
N LEU A 353 -1.83 34.96 -16.27
CA LEU A 353 -2.40 35.81 -17.33
C LEU A 353 -2.89 37.16 -16.76
N PHE A 354 -3.52 37.15 -15.59
CA PHE A 354 -3.96 38.37 -14.90
C PHE A 354 -2.77 39.28 -14.53
N TRP A 355 -1.66 38.69 -14.07
CA TRP A 355 -0.44 39.42 -13.74
C TRP A 355 0.21 40.06 -14.98
N LEU A 356 0.29 39.33 -16.09
CA LEU A 356 0.80 39.87 -17.37
C LEU A 356 -0.05 41.02 -17.91
N VAL A 357 -1.38 40.90 -17.85
CA VAL A 357 -2.30 41.98 -18.27
C VAL A 357 -2.15 43.20 -17.36
N TRP A 358 -2.01 43.02 -16.05
CA TRP A 358 -1.81 44.13 -15.10
C TRP A 358 -0.49 44.87 -15.36
N VAL A 359 0.61 44.16 -15.63
CA VAL A 359 1.90 44.77 -15.98
C VAL A 359 1.81 45.55 -17.30
N MET A 360 1.15 44.98 -18.32
CA MET A 360 0.94 45.66 -19.61
C MET A 360 0.11 46.94 -19.47
N CYS A 361 -0.99 46.90 -18.71
CA CYS A 361 -1.84 48.08 -18.46
C CYS A 361 -1.20 49.15 -17.58
N ARG A 362 -0.06 48.88 -16.93
CA ARG A 362 0.68 49.86 -16.11
C ARG A 362 1.77 50.61 -16.90
N HIS A 363 2.04 50.20 -18.15
CA HIS A 363 3.09 50.77 -19.00
C HIS A 363 2.58 51.50 -20.26
N VAL A 364 1.29 51.88 -20.27
CA VAL A 364 0.63 52.74 -21.27
C VAL A 364 0.04 53.95 -20.55
#